data_AF-A0A6D2G5U7-F1
#
_entry.id   AF-A0A6D2G5U7-F1
#
_cell.length_a   1.000
_cell.length_b   1.000
_cell.length_c   1.000
_cell.angle_alpha   90.00
_cell.angle_beta   90.00
_cell.angle_gamma   90.00
#
_symmetry.space_group_name_H-M   'P 1'
#
loop_
_entity.id
_entity.type
_entity.pdbx_description
1 polymer ?
#
loop_
_entity_poly.entity_id
_entity_poly.type
_entity_poly.pdbx_seq_one_letter_code
_entity_poly.pdbx_strand_id
1 'polypeptide(L)' 'MRLCDRDIEAWLDEGRLSITPRPPVERINGATVDVRLGNKFRTFRGHTAAFIDLSGAER' A
#
# COMPACT_ATOMS: atom_id res chain seq x y z
N MET A 1 -18.13 -5.67 -2.76
CA MET A 1 -18.42 -5.35 -1.35
C MET A 1 -17.10 -4.97 -0.67
N ARG A 2 -17.09 -3.96 0.21
CA ARG A 2 -15.92 -3.53 0.99
C ARG A 2 -16.24 -3.76 2.47
N LEU A 3 -15.22 -4.02 3.30
CA LEU A 3 -15.39 -4.07 4.76
C LEU A 3 -15.69 -2.66 5.28
N CYS A 4 -16.66 -2.52 6.18
CA CYS A 4 -16.80 -1.29 6.94
C CYS A 4 -15.71 -1.20 8.01
N ASP A 5 -15.52 -0.01 8.59
CA ASP A 5 -14.59 0.24 9.69
C ASP A 5 -14.64 -0.81 10.81
N ARG A 6 -15.83 -1.17 11.29
CA ARG A 6 -16.01 -2.21 12.32
C ARG A 6 -15.45 -3.57 11.90
N ASP A 7 -15.70 -3.98 10.66
CA ASP A 7 -15.23 -5.27 10.16
C ASP A 7 -13.72 -5.25 9.89
N ILE A 8 -13.18 -4.09 9.47
CA ILE A 8 -11.73 -3.87 9.34
C ILE A 8 -11.06 -4.09 10.70
N GLU A 9 -11.57 -3.47 11.76
CA GLU A 9 -11.04 -3.62 13.12
C GLU A 9 -11.12 -5.07 13.58
N ALA A 10 -12.26 -5.74 13.39
CA ALA A 10 -12.43 -7.14 13.76
C ALA A 10 -11.42 -8.05 13.05
N TRP A 11 -11.16 -7.83 11.75
CA TRP A 11 -10.19 -8.63 11.01
C TRP A 11 -8.74 -8.36 11.42
N LEU A 12 -8.44 -7.13 11.85
CA LEU A 12 -7.13 -6.79 12.44
C LEU A 12 -6.95 -7.44 13.82
N ASP A 13 -8.02 -7.55 14.61
CA ASP A 13 -8.02 -8.22 15.92
C ASP A 13 -7.90 -9.75 15.80
N GLU A 14 -8.63 -10.35 14.85
CA GLU A 14 -8.59 -11.77 14.52
C GLU A 14 -7.26 -12.18 13.84
N GLY A 15 -6.43 -11.23 13.42
CA GLY A 15 -5.19 -11.49 12.70
C GLY A 15 -5.37 -12.00 11.27
N ARG A 16 -6.61 -11.99 10.75
CA ARG A 16 -6.93 -12.32 9.35
C ARG A 16 -6.40 -11.26 8.39
N LEU A 17 -6.32 -10.02 8.86
CA LEU A 17 -5.66 -8.88 8.21
C LEU A 17 -4.58 -8.35 9.14
N SER A 18 -3.44 -7.92 8.62
CA SER A 18 -2.38 -7.28 9.40
C SER A 18 -1.89 -6.01 8.73
N ILE A 19 -1.81 -4.93 9.51
CA ILE A 19 -1.21 -3.65 9.14
C ILE A 19 -0.22 -3.30 10.25
N THR A 20 1.06 -3.11 9.92
CA THR A 20 2.11 -2.83 10.91
C THR A 20 2.89 -1.56 10.51
N PRO A 21 2.96 -0.55 11.40
CA PRO A 21 2.29 -0.46 12.70
C PRO A 21 0.76 -0.36 12.55
N ARG A 22 0.01 -0.90 13.52
CA ARG A 22 -1.46 -0.82 13.51
C ARG A 22 -1.89 0.65 13.57
N PRO A 23 -2.70 1.15 12.61
CA PRO A 23 -3.22 2.50 12.67
C PRO A 23 -4.17 2.66 13.87
N PRO A 24 -4.24 3.85 14.49
CA PRO A 24 -5.20 4.13 15.54
C PRO A 24 -6.62 4.28 14.95
N VAL A 25 -7.65 4.18 15.79
CA VAL A 25 -9.07 4.15 15.35
C VAL A 25 -9.49 5.40 14.58
N GLU A 26 -8.90 6.57 14.84
CA GLU A 26 -9.20 7.81 14.12
C GLU A 26 -8.80 7.74 12.64
N ARG A 27 -8.00 6.73 12.26
CA ARG A 27 -7.56 6.44 10.89
C ARG A 27 -8.33 5.31 10.23
N ILE A 28 -9.32 4.73 10.91
CA ILE A 28 -10.19 3.67 10.40
C ILE A 28 -11.62 4.22 10.42
N ASN A 29 -12.17 4.54 9.26
CA ASN A 29 -13.52 5.09 9.18
C ASN A 29 -14.20 4.78 7.85
N GLY A 30 -15.52 4.61 7.88
CA GLY A 30 -16.34 4.31 6.72
C GLY A 30 -16.03 2.92 6.18
N ALA A 31 -15.20 2.84 5.14
CA ALA A 31 -14.75 1.59 4.53
C ALA A 31 -13.26 1.63 4.14
N THR A 32 -12.48 2.42 4.87
CA THR A 32 -11.08 2.73 4.55
C THR A 32 -10.18 2.80 5.78
N VAL A 33 -8.88 2.64 5.54
CA VAL A 33 -7.82 2.89 6.51
C VAL A 33 -6.82 3.88 5.90
N ASP A 34 -6.59 5.01 6.56
CA ASP A 34 -5.57 5.98 6.15
C ASP A 34 -4.16 5.39 6.34
N VAL A 35 -3.29 5.53 5.33
CA VAL A 35 -1.87 5.14 5.41
C VAL A 35 -0.95 6.36 5.43
N ARG A 36 0.27 6.18 5.96
CA ARG A 36 1.31 7.23 6.02
C ARG A 36 2.39 6.99 4.99
N LEU A 37 2.99 8.08 4.50
CA LEU A 37 4.12 8.02 3.58
C LEU A 37 5.39 7.55 4.30
N GLY A 38 6.09 6.58 3.72
CA GLY A 38 7.40 6.14 4.17
C GLY A 38 8.52 7.12 3.80
N ASN A 39 9.75 6.84 4.20
CA ASN A 39 10.90 7.73 3.98
C ASN A 39 11.85 7.29 2.84
N LYS A 40 11.46 6.32 2.02
CA LYS A 40 12.28 5.79 0.93
C LYS A 40 11.70 6.24 -0.41
N PHE A 41 12.51 6.94 -1.19
CA PHE A 41 12.15 7.46 -2.50
C PHE A 41 13.16 7.00 -3.54
N ARG A 42 12.72 6.88 -4.79
CA ARG A 42 13.58 6.50 -5.91
C ARG A 42 13.35 7.47 -7.07
N THR A 43 14.44 7.97 -7.63
CA THR A 43 14.44 8.80 -8.83
C THR A 43 15.06 8.02 -10.00
N PHE A 44 14.78 8.48 -11.22
CA PHE A 44 15.31 7.88 -12.44
C PHE A 44 16.33 8.82 -13.10
N ARG A 45 17.41 8.27 -13.64
CA ARG A 45 18.38 9.03 -14.43
C ARG A 45 17.98 9.01 -15.91
N GLY A 46 17.06 9.89 -16.28
CA GLY A 46 16.45 9.91 -17.63
C GLY A 46 17.43 10.14 -18.79
N HIS A 47 18.59 10.77 -18.53
CA HIS A 47 19.60 10.99 -19.58
C HIS A 47 20.42 9.74 -19.95
N THR A 48 20.24 8.62 -19.25
CA THR A 48 21.09 7.43 -19.40
C THR A 48 20.56 6.39 -20.40
N ALA A 49 19.28 6.49 -20.79
CA ALA A 49 18.66 5.58 -21.75
C ALA A 49 17.55 6.31 -22.50
N ALA A 50 17.39 6.01 -23.79
CA ALA A 50 16.36 6.63 -24.63
C ALA A 50 14.95 6.08 -24.35
N PHE A 51 14.84 4.80 -23.97
CA PHE A 51 13.59 4.13 -23.63
C PHE A 51 13.85 2.90 -22.75
N ILE A 52 12.79 2.32 -22.20
CA ILE A 52 12.82 1.05 -21.46
C ILE A 52 11.97 0.04 -22.25
N ASP A 53 12.61 -0.96 -22.83
CA ASP A 53 11.91 -2.12 -23.41
C ASP A 53 11.62 -3.14 -22.31
N LEU A 54 10.34 -3.44 -22.07
CA LEU A 54 9.94 -4.39 -21.03
C LEU A 54 9.96 -5.84 -21.49
N SER A 55 9.98 -6.13 -22.80
CA SER A 55 9.90 -7.50 -23.35
C SER A 55 11.09 -7.90 -24.23
N GLY A 56 12.02 -6.99 -24.53
CA GLY A 56 13.18 -7.25 -25.39
C GLY A 56 14.14 -8.36 -24.92
N ALA A 57 14.05 -8.82 -23.67
CA ALA A 57 14.87 -9.91 -23.12
C ALA A 57 14.32 -11.33 -23.37
N GLU A 58 13.13 -11.48 -23.95
CA GLU A 58 12.52 -12.80 -24.23
C GLU A 58 12.88 -13.37 -25.62
N ARG A 59 14.04 -12.99 -26.20
CA ARG A 59 14.55 -13.53 -27.47
C ARG A 59 15.98 -14.03 -27.36
#